data_AF-A0A8J6W271-F1
#
_entry.id   AF-A0A8J6W271-F1
#
_cell.length_a   1.000
_cell.length_b   1.000
_cell.length_c   1.000
_cell.angle_alpha   90.00
_cell.angle_beta   90.00
_cell.angle_gamma   90.00
#
_symmetry.space_group_name_H-M   'P 1'
#
loop_
_entity.id
_entity.type
_entity.pdbx_description
1 polymer ?
#
loop_
_entity_poly.entity_id
_entity_poly.type
_entity_poly.pdbx_seq_one_letter_code
_entity_poly.pdbx_strand_id
1 'polypeptide(L)' 'MQGSAVSRLQERLQAAGFFQGAIDGAFGPETQNAVQAAQRQYQLEADGIVGPATWSALLR' A
#
# COMPACT_ATOMS: atom_id res chain seq x y z
N MET A 1 9.15 -4.69 8.03
CA MET A 1 8.88 -3.60 9.01
C MET A 1 7.48 -3.81 9.56
N GLN A 2 7.24 -3.53 10.84
CA GLN A 2 5.91 -3.69 11.45
C GLN A 2 5.50 -2.42 12.20
N GLY A 3 4.22 -2.05 12.16
CA GLY A 3 3.71 -0.91 12.92
C GLY A 3 2.38 -0.35 12.43
N SER A 4 1.80 0.59 13.20
CA SER A 4 0.48 1.19 12.92
C SER A 4 0.40 1.92 11.58
N ALA A 5 1.53 2.45 11.08
CA ALA A 5 1.60 3.05 9.75
C ALA A 5 1.37 2.01 8.63
N VAL A 6 1.86 0.77 8.82
CA VAL A 6 1.66 -0.32 7.86
C VAL A 6 0.22 -0.81 7.92
N SER A 7 -0.38 -0.92 9.11
CA SER A 7 -1.81 -1.28 9.24
C SER A 7 -2.69 -0.27 8.49
N ARG A 8 -2.45 1.04 8.66
CA ARG A 8 -3.17 2.08 7.91
C ARG A 8 -2.94 2.00 6.41
N LEU A 9 -1.73 1.65 5.98
CA LEU A 9 -1.44 1.43 4.57
C LEU A 9 -2.25 0.24 4.03
N GLN A 10 -2.25 -0.89 4.73
CA GLN A 10 -3.00 -2.09 4.36
C GLN A 10 -4.51 -1.81 4.28
N GLU A 11 -5.06 -1.08 5.26
CA GLU A 11 -6.46 -0.60 5.24
C GLU A 11 -6.77 0.20 3.97
N ARG A 12 -5.90 1.15 3.60
CA ARG A 12 -6.09 1.99 2.41
C ARG A 12 -5.93 1.20 1.12
N LEU A 13 -4.96 0.32 1.03
CA LEU A 13 -4.78 -0.57 -0.12
C LEU A 13 -5.98 -1.51 -0.28
N GLN A 14 -6.54 -2.01 0.82
CA GLN A 14 -7.72 -2.87 0.80
C GLN A 14 -8.95 -2.09 0.35
N ALA A 15 -9.17 -0.89 0.90
CA ALA A 15 -10.26 -0.02 0.48
C ALA A 15 -10.17 0.38 -1.01
N ALA A 16 -8.95 0.55 -1.53
CA ALA A 16 -8.70 0.83 -2.94
C ALA A 16 -8.72 -0.43 -3.84
N GLY A 17 -8.91 -1.63 -3.26
CA GLY A 17 -9.03 -2.89 -4.00
C GLY A 17 -7.71 -3.58 -4.37
N PHE A 18 -6.56 -3.11 -3.85
CA PHE A 18 -5.24 -3.66 -4.15
C PHE A 18 -4.74 -4.69 -3.14
N PHE A 19 -5.34 -4.77 -1.95
CA PHE A 19 -4.90 -5.67 -0.88
C PHE A 19 -6.05 -6.54 -0.37
N GLN A 20 -5.81 -7.85 -0.28
CA GLN A 20 -6.80 -8.84 0.18
C GLN A 20 -6.33 -9.62 1.42
N GLY A 21 -5.11 -9.36 1.89
CA GLY A 21 -4.54 -10.00 3.08
C GLY A 21 -5.08 -9.43 4.39
N ALA A 22 -4.59 -9.96 5.50
CA ALA A 22 -4.92 -9.45 6.83
C ALA A 22 -4.23 -8.09 7.09
N ILE A 23 -4.92 -7.21 7.81
CA ILE A 23 -4.32 -5.96 8.33
C ILE A 23 -3.55 -6.32 9.60
N ASP A 24 -2.38 -6.92 9.43
CA ASP A 24 -1.50 -7.37 10.52
C ASP A 24 -0.43 -6.33 10.90
N GLY A 25 -0.36 -5.24 10.14
CA GLY A 25 0.66 -4.21 10.30
C GLY A 25 2.07 -4.67 9.92
N ALA A 26 2.22 -5.79 9.21
CA ALA A 26 3.49 -6.30 8.72
C ALA A 26 3.68 -5.97 7.23
N PHE A 27 4.76 -5.26 6.92
CA PHE A 27 5.11 -4.95 5.55
C PHE A 27 5.83 -6.16 4.95
N GLY A 28 5.04 -7.13 4.47
CA GLY A 28 5.50 -8.33 3.79
C GLY A 28 5.30 -8.28 2.28
N PRO A 29 5.61 -9.39 1.57
CA PRO A 29 5.52 -9.47 0.11
C PRO A 29 4.13 -9.12 -0.44
N GLU A 30 3.06 -9.53 0.24
CA GLU A 30 1.68 -9.19 -0.19
C GLU A 30 1.40 -7.69 -0.11
N THR A 31 1.84 -7.04 0.96
CA THR A 31 1.70 -5.58 1.11
C THR A 31 2.53 -4.86 0.05
N GLN A 32 3.77 -5.31 -0.21
CA GLN A 32 4.62 -4.73 -1.25
C GLN A 32 4.00 -4.87 -2.65
N ASN A 33 3.46 -6.04 -2.99
CA ASN A 33 2.78 -6.27 -4.26
C ASN A 33 1.56 -5.35 -4.42
N ALA A 34 0.77 -5.18 -3.36
CA ALA A 34 -0.36 -4.27 -3.35
C ALA A 34 0.06 -2.80 -3.54
N VAL A 35 1.16 -2.37 -2.89
CA VAL A 35 1.74 -1.03 -3.09
C VAL A 35 2.13 -0.83 -4.55
N GLN A 36 2.86 -1.78 -5.15
CA GLN A 36 3.28 -1.67 -6.55
C GLN A 36 2.08 -1.68 -7.51
N ALA A 37 1.05 -2.46 -7.24
CA ALA A 37 -0.18 -2.47 -8.03
C ALA A 37 -0.89 -1.11 -7.98
N ALA A 38 -1.02 -0.53 -6.78
CA ALA A 38 -1.56 0.82 -6.60
C ALA A 38 -0.71 1.86 -7.35
N GLN A 39 0.62 1.83 -7.19
CA GLN A 39 1.53 2.74 -7.88
C GLN A 39 1.36 2.67 -9.41
N ARG A 40 1.28 1.47 -9.99
CA ARG A 40 1.01 1.29 -11.44
C ARG A 40 -0.34 1.89 -11.84
N GLN A 41 -1.40 1.63 -11.07
CA GLN A 41 -2.74 2.17 -11.36
C GLN A 41 -2.73 3.70 -11.35
N TYR A 42 -2.03 4.30 -10.39
CA TYR A 42 -1.97 5.76 -10.22
C TYR A 42 -0.83 6.42 -11.01
N GLN A 43 -0.24 5.70 -11.97
CA GLN A 43 0.81 6.22 -12.86
C GLN A 43 2.05 6.75 -12.10
N LEU A 44 2.36 6.12 -10.97
CA LEU A 44 3.58 6.35 -10.20
C LEU A 44 4.65 5.31 -10.57
N GLU A 45 5.91 5.58 -10.21
CA GLU A 45 6.95 4.57 -10.25
C GLU A 45 6.60 3.43 -9.27
N ALA A 46 6.59 2.19 -9.78
CA ALA A 46 6.17 1.01 -9.03
C ALA A 46 7.34 0.36 -8.26
N ASP A 47 8.04 1.17 -7.47
CA ASP A 47 9.22 0.78 -6.69
C ASP A 47 8.86 -0.01 -5.40
N GLY A 48 7.59 0.00 -4.98
CA GLY A 48 7.13 -0.60 -3.74
C GLY A 48 7.44 0.24 -2.49
N ILE A 49 7.96 1.47 -2.67
CA ILE A 49 8.29 2.40 -1.59
C ILE A 49 7.09 3.32 -1.33
N VAL A 50 6.67 3.39 -0.07
CA VAL A 50 5.51 4.18 0.32
C VAL A 50 5.94 5.60 0.71
N GLY A 51 6.13 6.44 -0.31
CA GLY A 51 6.40 7.86 -0.15
C GLY A 51 5.15 8.75 -0.12
N PRO A 52 5.31 10.08 0.00
CA PRO A 52 4.19 11.04 0.00
C PRO A 52 3.30 10.95 -1.24
N ALA A 53 3.86 10.64 -2.41
CA ALA A 53 3.09 10.46 -3.64
C ALA A 53 2.17 9.23 -3.57
N THR A 54 2.68 8.09 -3.10
CA THR A 54 1.89 6.87 -2.88
C THR A 54 0.76 7.11 -1.88
N TRP A 55 1.06 7.79 -0.75
CA TRP A 55 0.03 8.17 0.21
C TRP A 55 -1.03 9.10 -0.40
N SER A 56 -0.61 10.12 -1.14
CA SER A 56 -1.53 11.06 -1.78
C SER A 56 -2.46 10.36 -2.77
N ALA A 57 -1.96 9.34 -3.48
CA ALA A 57 -2.75 8.54 -4.40
C ALA A 57 -3.80 7.66 -3.68
N LEU A 58 -3.45 7.11 -2.52
CA LEU A 58 -4.34 6.26 -1.70
C LEU A 58 -5.34 7.04 -0.82
N LEU A 59 -5.16 8.36 -0.68
CA LEU A 59 -6.01 9.23 0.13
C LEU A 59 -7.06 10.01 -0.68
N ARG A 60 -6.99 9.96 -2.01
CA ARG A 60 -8.02 10.52 -2.90
C ARG A 60 -9.29 9.68 -2.87
#